data_AF-A0A820UVH8-F1
#
_entry.id   AF-A0A820UVH8-F1
#
_cell.length_a   1.000
_cell.length_b   1.000
_cell.length_c   1.000
_cell.angle_alpha   90.00
_cell.angle_beta   90.00
_cell.angle_gamma   90.00
#
_symmetry.space_group_name_H-M   'P 1'
#
loop_
_entity.id
_entity.type
_entity.pdbx_description
1 polymer ?
#
loop_
_entity_poly.entity_id
_entity_poly.type
_entity_poly.pdbx_seq_one_letter_code
_entity_poly.pdbx_strand_id
1 'polypeptide(L)'
;MVAFFRELKDIDDLDSKLKLKFSDTDEETQKLLDDTKTLIRDALLPENVFAYRVNWKDETNKNVYLTKFQEDFYNVLKNQIDYHMTQTRPKDKLYEEVLEHSIQCKMLDERYCSRDDILEKVKTFVLLNTPQRPCTIYGKSGTGKSSIMAQVAIKVSFILNQY
;
A
#
# COMPACT_ATOMS: atom_id res chain seq x y z
N MET A 1 -0.91 -0.71 -11.12
CA MET A 1 -0.61 -2.13 -11.41
C MET A 1 -0.52 -2.27 -12.93
N VAL A 2 0.46 -3.02 -13.45
CA VAL A 2 0.74 -3.16 -14.89
C VAL A 2 0.88 -4.64 -15.20
N ALA A 3 0.34 -5.08 -16.35
CA ALA A 3 0.40 -6.48 -16.77
C ALA A 3 1.06 -6.62 -18.15
N PHE A 4 1.93 -7.62 -18.27
CA PHE A 4 2.60 -7.98 -19.52
C PHE A 4 2.17 -9.39 -19.94
N PHE A 5 1.56 -9.50 -21.11
CA PHE A 5 1.11 -10.75 -21.72
C PHE A 5 1.98 -11.07 -22.93
N ARG A 6 2.38 -12.34 -23.07
CA ARG A 6 3.14 -12.82 -24.22
C ARG A 6 2.48 -14.06 -24.81
N GLU A 7 2.18 -14.00 -26.09
CA GLU A 7 1.69 -15.12 -26.90
C GLU A 7 2.82 -15.59 -27.83
N LEU A 8 3.21 -16.86 -27.72
CA LEU A 8 4.25 -17.47 -28.54
C LEU A 8 3.60 -18.30 -29.66
N LYS A 9 4.01 -18.09 -30.90
CA LYS A 9 3.62 -18.91 -32.07
C LYS A 9 4.76 -19.85 -32.49
N ASP A 10 4.41 -20.95 -33.15
CA ASP A 10 5.31 -21.98 -33.71
C ASP A 10 6.11 -22.81 -32.69
N ILE A 11 5.59 -22.97 -31.47
CA ILE A 11 6.13 -23.91 -30.47
C ILE A 11 5.84 -25.37 -30.85
N ASP A 12 4.87 -25.60 -31.75
CA ASP A 12 4.30 -26.93 -31.94
C ASP A 12 5.26 -28.00 -32.46
N ASP A 13 6.36 -27.60 -33.09
CA ASP A 13 7.40 -28.49 -33.61
C ASP A 13 8.52 -28.83 -32.62
N LEU A 14 8.56 -28.21 -31.44
CA LEU A 14 9.69 -28.37 -30.54
C LEU A 14 9.41 -29.41 -29.45
N ASP A 15 9.95 -30.61 -29.70
CA ASP A 15 10.21 -31.73 -28.79
C ASP A 15 9.00 -32.20 -27.96
N SER A 16 8.44 -33.34 -28.35
CA SER A 16 7.34 -34.04 -27.68
C SER A 16 7.60 -34.29 -26.19
N LYS A 17 8.86 -34.32 -25.75
CA LYS A 17 9.26 -34.42 -24.33
C LYS A 17 9.00 -33.16 -23.50
N LEU A 18 9.12 -31.97 -24.09
CA LEU A 18 8.85 -30.70 -23.42
C LEU A 18 7.34 -30.45 -23.33
N LYS A 19 6.60 -30.76 -24.40
CA LYS A 19 5.13 -30.73 -24.38
C LYS A 19 4.55 -31.64 -23.29
N LEU A 20 5.08 -32.84 -23.09
CA LEU A 20 4.60 -33.76 -22.05
C LEU A 20 4.89 -33.28 -20.61
N LYS A 21 5.89 -32.42 -20.40
CA LYS A 21 6.25 -31.87 -19.07
C LYS A 21 5.52 -30.59 -18.69
N PHE A 22 5.01 -29.86 -19.68
CA PHE A 22 4.36 -28.55 -19.49
C PHE A 22 2.92 -28.51 -20.02
N SER A 23 2.43 -29.60 -20.63
CA SER A 23 1.01 -29.79 -20.91
C SER A 23 0.37 -30.47 -19.71
N ASP A 24 -0.03 -29.66 -18.74
CA ASP A 24 -1.12 -30.07 -17.86
C ASP A 24 -2.39 -29.98 -18.71
N THR A 25 -2.76 -31.11 -19.32
CA THR A 25 -3.89 -31.26 -20.24
C THR A 25 -5.21 -31.36 -19.45
N ASP A 26 -5.41 -30.51 -18.45
CA ASP A 26 -6.68 -30.47 -17.72
C ASP A 26 -7.50 -29.28 -18.23
N GLU A 27 -8.58 -29.56 -18.94
CA GLU A 27 -9.41 -28.58 -19.64
C GLU A 27 -9.95 -27.51 -18.69
N GLU A 28 -10.24 -27.90 -17.44
CA GLU A 28 -10.66 -27.01 -16.35
C GLU A 28 -9.56 -26.02 -15.95
N THR A 29 -8.29 -26.45 -15.93
CA THR A 29 -7.17 -25.56 -15.58
C THR A 29 -6.87 -24.53 -16.67
N GLN A 30 -7.00 -24.91 -17.94
CA GLN A 30 -6.85 -23.96 -19.06
C GLN A 30 -7.99 -22.94 -19.07
N LYS A 31 -9.21 -23.39 -18.81
CA LYS A 31 -10.38 -22.51 -18.70
C LYS A 31 -10.23 -21.51 -17.55
N LEU A 32 -9.83 -21.98 -16.37
CA LEU A 32 -9.55 -21.11 -15.22
C LEU A 32 -8.42 -20.11 -15.51
N LEU A 33 -7.40 -20.55 -16.24
CA LEU A 33 -6.28 -19.70 -16.62
C LEU A 33 -6.69 -18.61 -17.62
N ASP A 34 -7.59 -18.90 -18.56
CA ASP A 34 -8.12 -17.88 -19.47
C ASP A 34 -9.13 -16.95 -18.79
N ASP A 35 -9.95 -17.47 -17.87
CA ASP A 35 -10.84 -16.66 -17.02
C ASP A 35 -10.03 -15.69 -16.14
N THR A 36 -8.92 -16.14 -15.55
CA THR A 36 -8.06 -15.24 -14.75
C THR A 36 -7.33 -14.21 -15.60
N LYS A 37 -6.88 -14.55 -16.81
CA LYS A 37 -6.29 -13.59 -17.75
C LYS A 37 -7.29 -12.52 -18.18
N THR A 38 -8.55 -12.90 -18.45
CA THR A 38 -9.60 -11.95 -18.83
C THR A 38 -9.94 -11.02 -17.67
N LEU A 39 -10.09 -11.55 -16.46
CA LEU A 39 -10.29 -10.74 -15.24
C LEU A 39 -9.17 -9.72 -15.02
N ILE A 40 -7.90 -10.11 -15.23
CA ILE A 40 -6.76 -9.18 -15.09
C ILE A 40 -6.80 -8.08 -16.17
N ARG A 41 -7.22 -8.41 -17.40
CA ARG A 41 -7.38 -7.42 -18.46
C ARG A 41 -8.51 -6.45 -18.18
N ASP A 42 -9.62 -6.93 -17.64
CA ASP A 42 -10.79 -6.09 -17.33
C ASP A 42 -10.57 -5.22 -16.09
N ALA A 43 -9.77 -5.70 -15.12
CA ALA A 43 -9.44 -4.95 -13.92
C ALA A 43 -8.41 -3.83 -14.15
N LEU A 44 -7.67 -3.86 -15.26
CA LEU A 44 -6.62 -2.89 -15.58
C LEU A 44 -7.06 -1.93 -16.68
N LEU A 45 -6.59 -0.68 -16.58
CA LEU A 45 -6.73 0.27 -17.68
C LEU A 45 -5.98 -0.27 -18.91
N PRO A 46 -6.53 -0.07 -20.13
CA PRO A 46 -5.92 -0.58 -21.36
C PRO A 46 -4.50 -0.07 -21.59
N GLU A 47 -4.17 1.11 -21.07
CA GLU A 47 -2.81 1.70 -21.10
C GLU A 47 -1.77 0.91 -20.27
N ASN A 48 -2.22 0.13 -19.29
CA ASN A 48 -1.37 -0.66 -18.40
C ASN A 48 -1.30 -2.15 -18.80
N VAL A 49 -1.82 -2.50 -19.97
CA VAL A 49 -1.83 -3.87 -20.49
C VAL A 49 -0.97 -3.96 -21.75
N PHE A 50 0.19 -4.58 -21.62
CA PHE A 50 1.13 -4.79 -22.72
C PHE A 50 0.98 -6.22 -23.25
N ALA A 51 0.63 -6.39 -24.52
CA ALA A 51 0.47 -7.71 -25.14
C ALA A 51 1.39 -7.87 -26.36
N TYR A 52 2.22 -8.91 -26.34
CA TYR A 52 3.18 -9.18 -27.40
C TYR A 52 2.92 -10.52 -28.06
N ARG A 53 2.98 -10.55 -29.39
CA ARG A 53 2.94 -11.78 -30.18
C ARG A 53 4.30 -12.03 -30.79
N VAL A 54 4.92 -13.16 -30.44
CA VAL A 54 6.29 -13.47 -30.85
C VAL A 54 6.30 -14.82 -31.58
N ASN A 55 6.91 -14.86 -32.75
CA ASN A 55 7.23 -16.11 -33.40
C ASN A 55 8.51 -16.69 -32.77
N TRP A 56 8.45 -17.91 -32.24
CA TRP A 56 9.59 -18.53 -31.56
C TRP A 56 10.75 -18.87 -32.50
N LYS A 57 10.46 -19.20 -33.77
CA LYS A 57 11.47 -19.67 -34.74
C LYS A 57 12.26 -18.54 -35.39
N ASP A 58 11.77 -17.31 -35.33
CA ASP A 58 12.38 -16.17 -36.00
C ASP A 58 13.20 -15.33 -35.00
N GLU A 59 14.53 -15.52 -35.03
CA GLU A 59 15.48 -14.82 -34.14
C GLU A 59 15.43 -13.30 -34.31
N THR A 60 15.19 -12.81 -35.52
CA THR A 60 15.06 -11.38 -35.81
C THR A 60 13.84 -10.80 -35.11
N ASN A 61 12.69 -11.45 -35.22
CA ASN A 61 11.45 -11.02 -34.55
C ASN A 61 11.54 -11.14 -33.02
N LYS A 62 12.28 -12.13 -32.50
CA LYS A 62 12.55 -12.28 -31.08
C LYS A 62 13.37 -11.12 -30.51
N ASN A 63 14.43 -10.70 -31.21
CA ASN A 63 15.26 -9.59 -30.77
C ASN A 63 14.48 -8.26 -30.79
N VAL A 64 13.67 -8.02 -31.83
CA VAL A 64 12.79 -6.83 -31.89
C VAL A 64 11.78 -6.81 -30.74
N TYR A 65 11.19 -7.96 -30.38
CA TYR A 65 10.33 -8.08 -29.20
C TYR A 65 11.08 -7.76 -27.91
N LEU A 66 12.28 -8.33 -27.72
CA LEU A 66 13.05 -8.14 -26.49
C LEU A 66 13.43 -6.67 -26.29
N THR A 67 13.85 -5.97 -27.34
CA THR A 67 14.16 -4.54 -27.27
C THR A 67 12.91 -3.72 -26.90
N LYS A 68 11.77 -3.97 -27.56
CA LYS A 68 10.51 -3.27 -27.22
C LYS A 68 10.06 -3.54 -25.79
N PHE A 69 10.11 -4.79 -25.35
CA PHE A 69 9.76 -5.16 -23.98
C PHE A 69 10.67 -4.47 -22.95
N GLN A 70 11.98 -4.40 -23.22
CA GLN A 70 12.94 -3.71 -22.35
C GLN A 70 12.63 -2.21 -22.24
N GLU A 71 12.33 -1.55 -23.36
CA GLU A 71 11.96 -0.14 -23.40
C GLU A 71 10.66 0.13 -22.64
N ASP A 72 9.61 -0.64 -22.91
CA ASP A 72 8.31 -0.50 -22.26
C ASP A 72 8.41 -0.75 -20.75
N PHE A 73 9.14 -1.80 -20.34
CA PHE A 73 9.37 -2.09 -18.93
C PHE A 73 10.16 -0.99 -18.22
N TYR A 74 11.21 -0.48 -18.85
CA TYR A 74 12.00 0.62 -18.31
C TYR A 74 11.17 1.89 -18.14
N ASN A 75 10.38 2.24 -19.15
CA ASN A 75 9.51 3.42 -19.12
C ASN A 75 8.44 3.31 -18.04
N VAL A 76 7.81 2.14 -17.87
CA VAL A 76 6.84 1.89 -16.80
C VAL A 76 7.48 2.07 -15.43
N LEU A 77 8.66 1.48 -15.19
CA LEU A 77 9.37 1.62 -13.92
C LEU A 77 9.77 3.07 -13.64
N LYS A 78 10.31 3.76 -14.65
CA LYS A 78 10.68 5.16 -14.53
C LYS A 78 9.47 6.02 -14.15
N ASN A 79 8.35 5.86 -14.84
CA ASN A 79 7.12 6.60 -14.55
C ASN A 79 6.58 6.31 -13.14
N GLN A 80 6.68 5.06 -12.67
CA GLN A 80 6.30 4.71 -11.30
C GLN A 80 7.21 5.39 -10.28
N ILE A 81 8.53 5.36 -10.50
CA ILE A 81 9.50 6.02 -9.62
C ILE A 81 9.26 7.53 -9.59
N ASP A 82 9.08 8.17 -10.76
CA ASP A 82 8.82 9.61 -10.86
C ASP A 82 7.49 9.99 -10.17
N TYR A 83 6.44 9.18 -10.36
CA TYR A 83 5.16 9.36 -9.64
C TYR A 83 5.36 9.28 -8.11
N HIS A 84 6.11 8.28 -7.64
CA HIS A 84 6.39 8.16 -6.22
C HIS A 84 7.30 9.29 -5.71
N MET A 85 8.32 9.72 -6.45
CA MET A 85 9.19 10.83 -6.04
C MET A 85 8.43 12.16 -5.97
N THR A 86 7.48 12.40 -6.88
CA THR A 86 6.65 13.61 -6.84
C THR A 86 5.65 13.60 -5.66
N GLN A 87 5.16 12.43 -5.26
CA GLN A 87 4.34 12.24 -4.06
C GLN A 87 5.19 12.33 -2.77
N THR A 88 6.45 11.92 -2.83
CA THR A 88 7.44 12.05 -1.75
C THR A 88 8.12 13.42 -1.79
N ARG A 89 7.34 14.51 -1.83
CA ARG A 89 7.87 15.81 -1.37
C ARG A 89 8.44 15.63 0.04
N PRO A 90 9.48 16.39 0.46
CA PRO A 90 10.01 16.27 1.80
C PRO A 90 8.88 16.57 2.78
N LYS A 91 8.32 15.51 3.37
CA LYS A 91 7.47 15.66 4.54
C LYS A 91 8.39 16.26 5.59
N ASP A 92 8.08 17.46 6.06
CA ASP A 92 8.74 17.98 7.26
C ASP A 92 8.75 16.84 8.27
N LYS A 93 9.91 16.51 8.86
CA LYS A 93 9.98 15.45 9.88
C LYS A 93 8.96 15.66 10.99
N LEU A 94 8.66 16.93 11.27
CA LEU A 94 7.57 17.37 12.15
C LEU A 94 6.18 16.93 11.66
N TYR A 95 5.90 17.02 10.36
CA TYR A 95 4.61 16.59 9.79
C TYR A 95 4.44 15.06 9.87
N GLU A 96 5.52 14.30 9.64
CA GLU A 96 5.51 12.84 9.79
C GLU A 96 5.32 12.45 11.25
N GLU A 97 6.05 13.09 12.18
CA GLU A 97 5.90 12.88 13.63
C GLU A 97 4.48 13.22 14.12
N VAL A 98 3.89 14.34 13.67
CA VAL A 98 2.51 14.72 14.02
C VAL A 98 1.51 13.70 13.47
N LEU A 99 1.72 13.21 12.25
CA LEU A 99 0.88 12.16 11.66
C LEU A 99 0.96 10.86 12.46
N GLU A 100 2.17 10.38 12.75
CA GLU A 100 2.39 9.16 13.53
C GLU A 100 1.75 9.25 14.92
N HIS A 101 1.94 10.37 15.62
CA HIS A 101 1.31 10.61 16.91
C HIS A 101 -0.22 10.68 16.81
N SER A 102 -0.78 11.29 15.77
CA SER A 102 -2.23 11.34 15.57
C SER A 102 -2.82 9.94 15.35
N ILE A 103 -2.15 9.07 14.59
CA ILE A 103 -2.55 7.69 14.35
C ILE A 103 -2.47 6.89 15.65
N GLN A 104 -1.39 7.04 16.41
CA GLN A 104 -1.23 6.41 17.71
C GLN A 104 -2.35 6.85 18.67
N CYS A 105 -2.73 8.13 18.67
CA CYS A 105 -3.81 8.62 19.53
C CYS A 105 -5.15 7.95 19.19
N LYS A 106 -5.49 7.84 17.90
CA LYS A 106 -6.71 7.14 17.45
C LYS A 106 -6.71 5.66 17.87
N MET A 107 -5.60 4.96 17.65
CA MET A 107 -5.46 3.54 18.01
C MET A 107 -5.56 3.30 19.52
N LEU A 108 -5.11 4.25 20.34
CA LEU A 108 -5.20 4.17 21.78
C LEU A 108 -6.60 4.51 22.30
N ASP A 109 -7.37 5.32 21.57
CA ASP A 109 -8.76 5.63 21.90
C ASP A 109 -9.69 4.43 21.69
N GLU A 110 -9.54 3.71 20.56
CA GLU A 110 -10.31 2.50 20.26
C GLU A 110 -10.09 1.37 21.28
N ARG A 111 -8.95 1.37 21.99
CA ARG A 111 -8.58 0.35 22.98
C ARG A 111 -8.74 0.83 24.42
N TYR A 112 -9.31 2.01 24.64
CA TYR A 112 -9.41 2.59 25.98
C TYR A 112 -10.62 2.04 26.74
N CYS A 113 -10.37 1.52 27.94
CA CYS A 113 -11.41 1.27 28.94
C CYS A 113 -11.48 2.46 29.92
N SER A 114 -12.69 3.00 30.10
CA SER A 114 -12.96 4.26 30.79
C SER A 114 -12.31 4.40 32.17
N ARG A 115 -11.54 5.48 32.36
CA ARG A 115 -11.15 6.05 33.66
C ARG A 115 -11.50 7.53 33.69
N ASP A 116 -12.79 7.82 33.60
CA ASP A 116 -13.34 9.17 33.44
C ASP A 116 -12.93 10.12 34.60
N ASP A 117 -12.78 9.59 35.81
CA ASP A 117 -12.39 10.36 37.01
C ASP A 117 -11.03 11.05 36.89
N ILE A 118 -10.06 10.39 36.23
CA ILE A 118 -8.71 10.92 36.02
C ILE A 118 -8.72 11.90 34.85
N LEU A 119 -9.52 11.59 33.83
CA LEU A 119 -9.63 12.39 32.63
C LEU A 119 -10.26 13.76 32.89
N GLU A 120 -11.32 13.82 33.70
CA GLU A 120 -11.96 15.08 34.10
C GLU A 120 -11.02 15.97 34.95
N LYS A 121 -10.16 15.37 35.79
CA LYS A 121 -9.13 16.12 36.54
C LYS A 121 -8.09 16.75 35.61
N VAL A 122 -7.60 16.00 34.61
CA VAL A 122 -6.62 16.52 33.64
C VAL A 122 -7.26 17.57 32.73
N LYS A 123 -8.51 17.36 32.30
CA LYS A 123 -9.27 18.33 31.50
C LYS A 123 -9.48 19.66 32.26
N THR A 124 -9.90 19.58 33.52
CA THR A 124 -10.06 20.77 34.38
C THR A 124 -8.72 21.51 34.53
N PHE A 125 -7.62 20.78 34.67
CA PHE A 125 -6.29 21.36 34.75
C PHE A 125 -5.86 22.10 33.47
N VAL A 126 -6.10 21.51 32.30
CA VAL A 126 -5.76 22.11 30.99
C VAL A 126 -6.63 23.35 30.73
N LEU A 127 -7.93 23.29 31.06
CA LEU A 127 -8.86 24.41 30.87
C LEU A 127 -8.62 25.58 31.83
N LEU A 128 -8.10 25.34 33.04
CA LEU A 128 -7.80 26.40 34.01
C LEU A 128 -6.64 27.32 33.56
N ASN A 129 -5.93 26.97 32.47
CA ASN A 129 -4.88 27.77 31.86
C ASN A 129 -3.87 28.36 32.86
N THR A 130 -3.47 27.56 33.87
CA THR A 130 -2.57 28.03 34.94
C THR A 130 -1.12 27.99 34.43
N PRO A 131 -0.45 29.13 34.22
CA PRO A 131 0.76 29.20 33.39
C PRO A 131 2.06 28.69 34.05
N GLN A 132 2.01 28.04 35.21
CA GLN A 132 3.23 27.80 36.02
C GLN A 132 3.43 26.38 36.56
N ARG A 133 2.57 25.39 36.25
CA ARG A 133 2.79 24.02 36.76
C ARG A 133 2.64 22.97 35.66
N PRO A 134 3.62 22.08 35.45
CA PRO A 134 3.42 20.90 34.60
C PRO A 134 2.49 19.90 35.31
N CYS A 135 1.56 19.30 34.57
CA CYS A 135 0.73 18.20 35.06
C CYS A 135 1.50 16.88 34.91
N THR A 136 1.70 16.15 36.01
CA THR A 136 2.43 14.87 35.98
C THR A 136 1.47 13.70 36.20
N ILE A 137 1.37 12.82 35.20
CA ILE A 137 0.63 11.55 35.31
C ILE A 137 1.62 10.44 35.69
N TYR A 138 1.53 9.92 36.91
CA TYR A 138 2.42 8.85 37.40
C TYR A 138 1.66 7.54 37.68
N GLY A 139 2.37 6.41 37.62
CA GLY A 139 1.81 5.08 37.81
C GLY A 139 2.81 3.98 37.40
N LYS A 140 2.53 2.70 37.71
CA LYS A 140 3.39 1.57 37.31
C LYS A 140 3.48 1.43 35.77
N SER A 141 4.57 0.87 35.24
CA SER A 141 4.68 0.65 33.78
C SER A 141 3.51 -0.21 33.28
N GLY A 142 2.97 0.10 32.10
CA GLY A 142 1.81 -0.61 31.53
C GLY A 142 0.43 -0.18 32.04
N THR A 143 0.32 0.80 32.95
CA THR A 143 -1.00 1.25 33.49
C THR A 143 -1.80 2.16 32.55
N GLY A 144 -1.36 2.33 31.30
CA GLY A 144 -2.07 3.14 30.29
C GLY A 144 -1.83 4.66 30.38
N LYS A 145 -0.71 5.13 30.94
CA LYS A 145 -0.41 6.58 31.06
C LYS A 145 -0.41 7.28 29.70
N SER A 146 0.24 6.69 28.70
CA SER A 146 0.27 7.22 27.33
C SER A 146 -1.12 7.21 26.68
N SER A 147 -1.96 6.20 26.97
CA SER A 147 -3.34 6.13 26.50
C SER A 147 -4.22 7.24 27.11
N ILE A 148 -4.03 7.56 28.39
CA ILE A 148 -4.73 8.69 29.03
C ILE A 148 -4.31 10.01 28.36
N MET A 149 -3.02 10.19 28.08
CA MET A 149 -2.54 11.41 27.41
C MET A 149 -3.10 11.55 25.99
N ALA A 150 -3.20 10.45 25.24
CA ALA A 150 -3.85 10.42 23.92
C ALA A 150 -5.34 10.82 23.99
N GLN A 151 -6.09 10.28 24.95
CA GLN A 151 -7.49 10.65 25.19
C GLN A 151 -7.67 12.12 25.55
N VAL A 152 -6.78 12.68 26.38
CA VAL A 152 -6.79 14.11 26.72
C VAL A 152 -6.57 14.94 25.47
N ALA A 153 -5.59 14.61 24.63
CA ALA A 153 -5.31 15.34 23.39
C ALA A 153 -6.52 15.35 22.44
N ILE A 154 -7.21 14.21 22.29
CA ILE A 154 -8.41 14.09 21.47
C ILE A 154 -9.56 14.93 22.05
N LYS A 155 -9.85 14.80 23.35
CA LYS A 155 -10.98 15.53 23.97
C LYS A 155 -10.73 17.04 24.06
N VAL A 156 -9.50 17.47 24.36
CA VAL A 156 -9.16 18.90 24.42
C VAL A 156 -9.17 19.52 23.03
N SER A 157 -8.64 18.84 22.00
CA SER A 157 -8.73 19.34 20.62
C SER A 157 -10.18 19.46 20.13
N PHE A 158 -11.05 18.52 20.52
CA PHE A 158 -12.49 18.63 20.25
C PHE A 158 -13.11 19.86 20.92
N ILE A 159 -12.77 20.15 22.17
CA ILE A 159 -13.31 21.30 22.92
C ILE A 159 -12.80 22.63 22.35
N LEU A 160 -11.52 22.72 21.97
CA LEU A 160 -10.94 23.95 21.40
C LEU A 160 -11.46 24.26 19.99
N ASN A 161 -11.88 23.26 19.22
CA ASN A 161 -12.48 23.44 17.90
C ASN A 161 -13.99 23.79 17.92
N GLN A 162 -14.62 23.85 19.09
CA GLN A 162 -16.02 24.27 19.26
C GLN A 162 -16.17 25.73 19.75
N TYR A 163 -15.06 26.43 19.96
CA TYR A 163 -15.00 27.89 20.17
C TYR A 163 -14.35 28.58 18.97
#